data_AF-A0AAV0NX50-F1
#
_entry.id   AF-A0AAV0NX50-F1
#
_cell.length_a   1.000
_cell.length_b   1.000
_cell.length_c   1.000
_cell.angle_alpha   90.00
_cell.angle_beta   90.00
_cell.angle_gamma   90.00
#
_symmetry.space_group_name_H-M   'P 1'
#
loop_
_entity.id
_entity.type
_entity.pdbx_description
1 polymer ?
#
loop_
_entity_poly.entity_id
_entity_poly.type
_entity_poly.pdbx_seq_one_letter_code
_entity_poly.pdbx_strand_id
1 'polypeptide(L)'
;MEYQVLAEFVRVLRICTDTGIQAPFLQYLSIFIQNIENYCFSNDHINNIIAHPFNFGCGDLDPYYISFLRAISSKVNIGIISLLVKVHGDTVVSFPLYSAALKFSQHSERMIQTAVRAITLNLYKVSDDMVLQFLSTPPVSDYFSNLVWRLKEQCSHLDGHVHALKERFTDHGWKELLLEADKIVDEIYHLKDIISVGESCLSEAVALSLLNFLIFPILRRLLKTQQSDGSNLSVVTS
;
A
#
# COMPACT_ATOMS: atom_id res chain seq x y z
N MET A 1 32.05 11.98 -6.20
CA MET A 1 31.61 11.66 -7.58
C MET A 1 30.10 11.38 -7.61
N GLU A 2 29.60 10.44 -6.80
CA GLU A 2 28.18 10.04 -6.78
C GLU A 2 27.18 11.17 -6.46
N TYR A 3 27.53 12.08 -5.55
CA TYR A 3 26.70 13.27 -5.27
C TYR A 3 26.48 14.18 -6.48
N GLN A 4 27.53 14.44 -7.26
CA GLN A 4 27.42 15.29 -8.46
C GLN A 4 26.52 14.62 -9.49
N VAL A 5 26.61 13.30 -9.59
CA VAL A 5 25.73 12.50 -10.46
C VAL A 5 24.27 12.66 -10.02
N LEU A 6 23.94 12.49 -8.73
CA LEU A 6 22.57 12.71 -8.23
C LEU A 6 22.05 14.15 -8.41
N ALA A 7 22.92 15.14 -8.24
CA ALA A 7 22.56 16.53 -8.49
C ALA A 7 22.22 16.80 -9.96
N GLU A 8 22.99 16.22 -10.90
CA GLU A 8 22.67 16.26 -12.32
C GLU A 8 21.38 15.47 -12.62
N PHE A 9 21.11 14.37 -11.92
CA PHE A 9 19.83 13.66 -12.03
C PHE A 9 18.64 14.58 -11.72
N VAL A 10 18.70 15.30 -10.60
CA VAL A 10 17.70 16.30 -10.22
C VAL A 10 17.57 17.40 -11.27
N ARG A 11 18.70 17.89 -11.80
CA ARG A 11 18.72 18.95 -12.81
C ARG A 11 18.05 18.51 -14.11
N VAL A 12 18.36 17.32 -14.61
CA VAL A 12 17.78 16.79 -15.85
C VAL A 12 16.28 16.59 -15.71
N LEU A 13 15.79 16.04 -14.59
CA LEU A 13 14.34 15.90 -14.34
C LEU A 13 13.61 17.25 -14.33
N ARG A 14 14.25 18.32 -13.85
CA ARG A 14 13.65 19.66 -13.88
C ARG A 14 13.50 20.23 -15.30
N ILE A 15 14.32 19.78 -16.25
CA ILE A 15 14.32 20.28 -17.62
C ILE A 15 13.49 19.37 -18.54
N CYS A 16 13.57 18.06 -18.31
CA CYS A 16 12.93 17.05 -19.15
C CYS A 16 11.54 16.70 -18.61
N THR A 17 10.51 17.05 -19.37
CA THR A 17 9.11 16.72 -19.07
C THR A 17 8.55 15.56 -19.90
N ASP A 18 9.35 15.01 -20.82
CA ASP A 18 8.96 13.92 -21.70
C ASP A 18 9.04 12.58 -20.96
N THR A 19 7.89 11.90 -20.82
CA THR A 19 7.78 10.61 -20.13
C THR A 19 8.60 9.52 -20.82
N GLY A 20 8.80 9.60 -22.15
CA GLY A 20 9.62 8.65 -22.91
C GLY A 20 11.10 8.70 -22.56
N ILE A 21 11.58 9.85 -22.05
CA ILE A 21 12.96 10.02 -21.59
C ILE A 21 13.05 9.76 -20.08
N GLN A 22 12.05 10.17 -19.31
CA GLN A 22 12.01 9.97 -17.86
C GLN A 22 12.00 8.48 -17.46
N ALA A 23 11.34 7.61 -18.23
CA ALA A 23 11.29 6.17 -17.95
C ALA A 23 12.67 5.49 -17.99
N PRO A 24 13.45 5.56 -19.10
CA PRO A 24 14.83 5.09 -19.12
C PRO A 24 15.69 5.73 -18.03
N PHE A 25 15.47 7.03 -17.77
CA PHE A 25 16.22 7.75 -16.75
C PHE A 25 16.02 7.19 -15.33
N LEU A 26 14.77 6.90 -14.96
CA LEU A 26 14.44 6.22 -13.71
C LEU A 26 15.00 4.81 -13.65
N GLN A 27 15.05 4.09 -14.78
CA GLN A 27 15.71 2.79 -14.84
C GLN A 27 17.20 2.88 -14.52
N TYR A 28 17.93 3.80 -15.17
CA TYR A 28 19.34 4.04 -14.88
C TYR A 28 19.56 4.44 -13.43
N LEU A 29 18.73 5.33 -12.91
CA LEU A 29 18.82 5.77 -11.53
C LEU A 29 18.54 4.63 -10.54
N SER A 30 17.63 3.71 -10.86
CA SER A 30 17.37 2.51 -10.06
C SER A 30 18.61 1.64 -9.92
N ILE A 31 19.29 1.38 -11.05
CA ILE A 31 20.55 0.62 -11.08
C ILE A 31 21.64 1.37 -10.33
N PHE A 32 21.74 2.69 -10.52
CA PHE A 32 22.71 3.52 -9.81
C PHE A 32 22.51 3.42 -8.29
N ILE A 33 21.29 3.60 -7.79
CA ILE A 33 20.97 3.52 -6.35
C ILE A 33 21.30 2.15 -5.74
N GLN A 34 21.14 1.07 -6.49
CA GLN A 34 21.54 -0.26 -6.02
C GLN A 34 23.06 -0.38 -5.80
N ASN A 35 23.86 0.44 -6.47
CA ASN A 35 25.33 0.39 -6.43
C ASN A 35 25.97 1.48 -5.55
N ILE A 36 25.28 2.58 -5.26
CA ILE A 36 25.84 3.64 -4.40
C ILE A 36 25.97 3.25 -2.93
N GLU A 37 26.84 3.97 -2.24
CA GLU A 37 27.02 3.91 -0.80
C GLU A 37 25.96 4.71 -0.03
N ASN A 38 25.74 4.33 1.23
CA ASN A 38 24.68 4.86 2.09
C ASN A 38 24.80 6.37 2.36
N TYR A 39 26.01 6.95 2.27
CA TYR A 39 26.22 8.38 2.52
C TYR A 39 25.47 9.26 1.51
N CYS A 40 25.22 8.78 0.28
CA CYS A 40 24.55 9.54 -0.77
C CYS A 40 23.09 9.90 -0.46
N PHE A 41 22.49 9.27 0.55
CA PHE A 41 21.13 9.58 1.02
C PHE A 41 21.04 10.87 1.83
N SER A 42 22.16 11.43 2.28
CA SER A 42 22.19 12.59 3.19
C SER A 42 21.85 13.94 2.55
N ASN A 43 21.93 14.08 1.23
CA ASN A 43 21.89 15.40 0.55
C ASN A 43 20.54 15.75 -0.09
N ASP A 44 19.44 15.15 0.39
CA ASP A 44 18.05 15.39 -0.02
C ASP A 44 17.74 15.20 -1.52
N HIS A 45 18.73 14.90 -2.37
CA HIS A 45 18.53 14.68 -3.81
C HIS A 45 17.55 13.54 -4.09
N ILE A 46 17.64 12.45 -3.34
CA ILE A 46 16.71 11.33 -3.46
C ILE A 46 15.29 11.77 -3.11
N ASN A 47 15.10 12.51 -2.01
CA ASN A 47 13.79 13.06 -1.64
C ASN A 47 13.25 14.02 -2.72
N ASN A 48 14.12 14.83 -3.33
CA ASN A 48 13.75 15.72 -4.43
C ASN A 48 13.34 14.95 -5.70
N ILE A 49 14.01 13.84 -6.02
CA ILE A 49 13.63 12.99 -7.16
C ILE A 49 12.31 12.28 -6.87
N ILE A 50 12.11 11.73 -5.67
CA ILE A 50 10.83 11.12 -5.27
C ILE A 50 9.68 12.14 -5.37
N ALA A 51 9.91 13.37 -4.93
CA ALA A 51 8.92 14.45 -4.93
C ALA A 51 8.72 15.11 -6.31
N HIS A 52 9.48 14.72 -7.34
CA HIS A 52 9.32 15.27 -8.68
C HIS A 52 7.91 14.94 -9.25
N PRO A 53 7.20 15.91 -9.86
CA PRO A 53 5.85 15.73 -10.36
C PRO A 53 5.84 15.00 -11.72
N PHE A 54 6.08 13.69 -11.67
CA PHE A 54 5.94 12.82 -12.84
C PHE A 54 4.50 12.75 -13.34
N ASN A 55 4.33 12.62 -14.66
CA ASN A 55 3.03 12.44 -15.30
C ASN A 55 2.68 10.95 -15.40
N PHE A 56 2.07 10.40 -14.34
CA PHE A 56 1.68 9.00 -14.24
C PHE A 56 0.41 8.67 -15.05
N GLY A 57 0.24 7.40 -15.42
CA GLY A 57 -0.91 6.93 -16.22
C GLY A 57 -0.85 7.31 -17.71
N CYS A 58 0.16 8.06 -18.14
CA CYS A 58 0.45 8.38 -19.54
C CYS A 58 1.72 7.62 -19.98
N GLY A 59 1.55 6.44 -20.58
CA GLY A 59 2.66 5.59 -21.05
C GLY A 59 3.22 4.66 -19.97
N ASP A 60 4.45 4.18 -20.17
CA ASP A 60 5.04 3.09 -19.38
C ASP A 60 5.88 3.56 -18.18
N LEU A 61 5.61 4.75 -17.61
CA LEU A 61 6.47 5.35 -16.57
C LEU A 61 6.34 4.67 -15.20
N ASP A 62 5.12 4.24 -14.84
CA ASP A 62 4.76 3.76 -13.50
C ASP A 62 5.62 2.56 -13.05
N PRO A 63 5.88 1.53 -13.89
CA PRO A 63 6.77 0.41 -13.54
C PRO A 63 8.21 0.84 -13.22
N TYR A 64 8.76 1.83 -13.96
CA TYR A 64 10.11 2.33 -13.73
C TYR A 64 10.19 3.15 -12.44
N TYR A 65 9.19 3.98 -12.18
CA TYR A 65 9.13 4.75 -10.93
C TYR A 65 9.03 3.83 -9.72
N ILE A 66 8.19 2.80 -9.78
CA ILE A 66 8.04 1.83 -8.69
C ILE A 66 9.31 0.98 -8.50
N SER A 67 9.99 0.62 -9.58
CA SER A 67 11.29 -0.04 -9.52
C SER A 67 12.35 0.84 -8.85
N PHE A 68 12.33 2.14 -9.12
CA PHE A 68 13.18 3.14 -8.47
C PHE A 68 12.89 3.25 -6.97
N LEU A 69 11.63 3.37 -6.56
CA LEU A 69 11.26 3.38 -5.14
C LEU A 69 11.68 2.07 -4.45
N ARG A 70 11.57 0.93 -5.14
CA ARG A 70 12.02 -0.37 -4.61
C ARG A 70 13.53 -0.43 -4.43
N ALA A 71 14.30 0.11 -5.39
CA ALA A 71 15.75 0.20 -5.29
C ALA A 71 16.15 1.03 -4.06
N ILE A 72 15.50 2.17 -3.83
CA ILE A 72 15.70 2.98 -2.62
C ILE A 72 15.37 2.18 -1.38
N SER A 73 14.15 1.63 -1.30
CA SER A 73 13.68 0.87 -0.13
C SER A 73 14.66 -0.23 0.24
N SER A 74 15.17 -0.99 -0.73
CA SER A 74 16.11 -2.10 -0.49
C SER A 74 17.43 -1.69 0.18
N LYS A 75 17.81 -0.42 0.10
CA LYS A 75 18.99 0.14 0.76
C LYS A 75 18.69 0.71 2.13
N VAL A 76 17.43 0.99 2.44
CA VAL A 76 17.03 1.60 3.72
C VAL A 76 17.30 0.63 4.86
N ASN A 77 17.96 1.16 5.88
CA ASN A 77 18.10 0.55 7.20
C ASN A 77 17.79 1.61 8.26
N ILE A 78 17.84 1.22 9.54
CA ILE A 78 17.53 2.10 10.67
C ILE A 78 18.35 3.41 10.69
N GLY A 79 19.58 3.41 10.17
CA GLY A 79 20.42 4.62 10.10
C GLY A 79 20.14 5.51 8.89
N ILE A 80 19.53 4.99 7.84
CA ILE A 80 19.24 5.73 6.58
C ILE A 80 17.81 6.26 6.58
N ILE A 81 16.88 5.60 7.26
CA ILE A 81 15.48 6.02 7.27
C ILE A 81 15.31 7.45 7.76
N SER A 82 16.10 7.85 8.76
CA SER A 82 16.16 9.22 9.30
C SER A 82 16.59 10.27 8.27
N LEU A 83 17.36 9.89 7.24
CA LEU A 83 17.78 10.76 6.14
C LEU A 83 16.70 10.91 5.06
N LEU A 84 15.72 9.99 5.03
CA LEU A 84 14.62 9.98 4.05
C LEU A 84 13.33 10.58 4.61
N VAL A 85 13.29 10.91 5.89
CA VAL A 85 12.14 11.56 6.54
C VAL A 85 12.45 13.02 6.83
N LYS A 86 11.42 13.86 6.76
CA LYS A 86 11.50 15.24 7.24
C LYS A 86 10.99 15.29 8.66
N VAL A 87 11.83 15.78 9.56
CA VAL A 87 11.53 15.93 10.98
C VAL A 87 11.35 17.42 11.29
N HIS A 88 10.33 17.75 12.07
CA HIS A 88 10.13 19.08 12.63
C HIS A 88 9.97 18.94 14.15
N GLY A 89 10.91 19.50 14.91
CA GLY A 89 11.04 19.21 16.34
C GLY A 89 11.38 17.73 16.55
N ASP A 90 10.59 17.05 17.38
CA ASP A 90 10.72 15.62 17.68
C ASP A 90 9.68 14.76 16.94
N THR A 91 9.13 15.28 15.83
CA THR A 91 8.08 14.59 15.08
C THR A 91 8.40 14.49 13.59
N VAL A 92 8.19 13.31 13.01
CA VAL A 92 8.25 13.12 11.56
C VAL A 92 7.00 13.76 10.95
N VAL A 93 7.18 14.68 10.00
CA VAL A 93 6.09 15.39 9.32
C VAL A 93 5.88 14.93 7.88
N SER A 94 6.90 14.31 7.27
CA SER A 94 6.81 13.84 5.90
C SER A 94 7.75 12.66 5.66
N PHE A 95 7.23 11.64 4.99
CA PHE A 95 8.00 10.50 4.50
C PHE A 95 7.73 10.32 2.99
N PRO A 96 8.52 10.98 2.11
CA PRO A 96 8.27 10.98 0.67
C PRO A 96 8.26 9.58 0.06
N LEU A 97 9.19 8.71 0.46
CA LEU A 97 9.28 7.34 -0.07
C LEU A 97 8.00 6.53 0.21
N TYR A 98 7.52 6.57 1.46
CA TYR A 98 6.31 5.86 1.86
C TYR A 98 5.07 6.42 1.17
N SER A 99 4.87 7.74 1.25
CA SER A 99 3.71 8.41 0.64
C SER A 99 3.68 8.27 -0.88
N ALA A 100 4.83 8.31 -1.56
CA ALA A 100 4.92 8.08 -3.00
C ALA A 100 4.55 6.64 -3.37
N ALA A 101 5.04 5.63 -2.64
CA ALA A 101 4.69 4.24 -2.88
C ALA A 101 3.18 3.98 -2.69
N LEU A 102 2.58 4.56 -1.64
CA LEU A 102 1.15 4.35 -1.35
C LEU A 102 0.20 4.88 -2.43
N LYS A 103 0.61 5.88 -3.23
CA LYS A 103 -0.18 6.35 -4.39
C LYS A 103 -0.49 5.23 -5.39
N PHE A 104 0.37 4.21 -5.46
CA PHE A 104 0.24 3.07 -6.36
C PHE A 104 -0.35 1.82 -5.67
N SER A 105 -0.78 1.93 -4.42
CA SER A 105 -1.33 0.79 -3.67
C SER A 105 -2.59 0.19 -4.31
N GLN A 106 -3.31 0.97 -5.13
CA GLN A 106 -4.50 0.56 -5.88
C GLN A 106 -4.27 0.53 -7.40
N HIS A 107 -3.01 0.41 -7.85
CA HIS A 107 -2.69 0.37 -9.28
C HIS A 107 -3.35 -0.85 -9.95
N SER A 108 -3.76 -0.74 -11.22
CA SER A 108 -4.44 -1.84 -11.95
C SER A 108 -3.56 -3.08 -12.10
N GLU A 109 -2.25 -2.87 -12.31
CA GLU A 109 -1.28 -3.97 -12.44
C GLU A 109 -0.87 -4.56 -11.09
N ARG A 110 -1.05 -5.88 -10.96
CA ARG A 110 -0.67 -6.65 -9.78
C ARG A 110 0.81 -6.56 -9.44
N MET A 111 1.69 -6.56 -10.45
CA MET A 111 3.13 -6.48 -10.22
C MET A 111 3.52 -5.18 -9.49
N ILE A 112 2.88 -4.06 -9.84
CA ILE A 112 3.08 -2.78 -9.16
C ILE A 112 2.56 -2.85 -7.72
N GLN A 113 1.35 -3.40 -7.51
CA GLN A 113 0.82 -3.61 -6.15
C GLN A 113 1.79 -4.44 -5.29
N THR A 114 2.31 -5.56 -5.82
CA THR A 114 3.29 -6.41 -5.11
C THR A 114 4.56 -5.64 -4.75
N ALA A 115 5.07 -4.80 -5.65
CA ALA A 115 6.24 -3.97 -5.37
C ALA A 115 5.96 -2.93 -4.29
N VAL A 116 4.78 -2.28 -4.30
CA VAL A 116 4.36 -1.36 -3.23
C VAL A 116 4.28 -2.08 -1.88
N ARG A 117 3.66 -3.27 -1.84
CA ARG A 117 3.59 -4.10 -0.62
C ARG A 117 4.98 -4.43 -0.10
N ALA A 118 5.89 -4.87 -0.97
CA ALA A 118 7.28 -5.16 -0.60
C ALA A 118 8.02 -3.92 -0.05
N ILE A 119 7.82 -2.74 -0.66
CA ILE A 119 8.38 -1.48 -0.17
C ILE A 119 7.83 -1.18 1.23
N THR A 120 6.51 -1.17 1.41
CA THR A 120 5.89 -0.84 2.71
C THR A 120 6.33 -1.80 3.81
N LEU A 121 6.34 -3.11 3.55
CA LEU A 121 6.79 -4.12 4.51
C LEU A 121 8.25 -3.96 4.89
N ASN A 122 9.12 -3.62 3.93
CA ASN A 122 10.52 -3.36 4.23
C ASN A 122 10.68 -2.11 5.10
N LEU A 123 9.94 -1.03 4.79
CA LEU A 123 9.96 0.19 5.60
C LEU A 123 9.48 -0.08 7.02
N TYR A 124 8.41 -0.85 7.20
CA TYR A 124 7.93 -1.23 8.54
C TYR A 124 8.99 -1.97 9.35
N LYS A 125 9.74 -2.87 8.73
CA LYS A 125 10.80 -3.65 9.39
C LYS A 125 12.01 -2.84 9.84
N VAL A 126 12.28 -1.71 9.20
CA VAL A 126 13.48 -0.88 9.45
C VAL A 126 13.15 0.48 10.07
N SER A 127 11.88 0.72 10.40
CA SER A 127 11.42 1.96 11.03
C SER A 127 11.78 2.00 12.50
N ASP A 128 12.14 3.19 12.98
CA ASP A 128 12.28 3.49 14.40
C ASP A 128 10.95 3.96 15.01
N ASP A 129 10.93 4.19 16.33
CA ASP A 129 9.74 4.61 17.07
C ASP A 129 9.12 5.90 16.51
N MET A 130 9.93 6.86 16.07
CA MET A 130 9.45 8.14 15.53
C MET A 130 8.73 7.93 14.18
N VAL A 131 9.29 7.09 13.32
CA VAL A 131 8.67 6.76 12.03
C VAL A 131 7.42 5.92 12.24
N LEU A 132 7.45 4.93 13.14
CA LEU A 132 6.28 4.11 13.47
C LEU A 132 5.13 4.95 14.05
N GLN A 133 5.45 5.94 14.89
CA GLN A 133 4.46 6.90 15.39
C GLN A 133 3.82 7.69 14.25
N PHE A 134 4.62 8.17 13.29
CA PHE A 134 4.09 8.84 12.09
C PHE A 134 3.20 7.93 11.25
N LEU A 135 3.60 6.68 11.03
CA LEU A 135 2.81 5.70 10.28
C LEU A 135 1.48 5.35 10.96
N SER A 136 1.43 5.47 12.29
CA SER A 136 0.26 5.15 13.11
C SER A 136 -0.65 6.36 13.37
N THR A 137 -0.28 7.55 12.88
CA THR A 137 -1.05 8.79 13.09
C THR A 137 -1.84 9.17 11.83
N PRO A 138 -3.13 9.53 11.95
CA PRO A 138 -3.90 10.05 10.82
C PRO A 138 -3.27 11.31 10.21
N PRO A 139 -3.29 11.48 8.88
CA PRO A 139 -3.99 10.67 7.88
C PRO A 139 -3.19 9.45 7.36
N VAL A 140 -1.96 9.24 7.84
CA VAL A 140 -1.06 8.20 7.30
C VAL A 140 -1.58 6.80 7.64
N SER A 141 -2.09 6.64 8.86
CA SER A 141 -2.71 5.40 9.35
C SER A 141 -3.96 4.98 8.59
N ASP A 142 -4.61 5.89 7.86
CA ASP A 142 -5.83 5.60 7.10
C ASP A 142 -5.57 4.53 6.03
N TYR A 143 -4.31 4.34 5.62
CA TYR A 143 -3.90 3.23 4.76
C TYR A 143 -4.38 1.87 5.29
N PHE A 144 -4.25 1.60 6.60
CA PHE A 144 -4.66 0.33 7.21
C PHE A 144 -6.18 0.14 7.17
N SER A 145 -6.93 1.20 7.46
CA SER A 145 -8.38 1.20 7.34
C SER A 145 -8.83 1.00 5.89
N ASN A 146 -8.15 1.64 4.94
CA ASN A 146 -8.42 1.50 3.51
C ASN A 146 -8.13 0.07 2.99
N LEU A 147 -7.12 -0.63 3.52
CA LEU A 147 -6.87 -2.04 3.20
C LEU A 147 -8.06 -2.92 3.60
N VAL A 148 -8.53 -2.78 4.85
CA VAL A 148 -9.65 -3.58 5.35
C VAL A 148 -10.97 -3.21 4.66
N TRP A 149 -11.17 -1.92 4.36
CA TRP A 149 -12.33 -1.48 3.59
C TRP A 149 -12.37 -2.12 2.20
N ARG A 150 -11.23 -2.18 1.49
CA ARG A 150 -11.15 -2.86 0.19
C ARG A 150 -11.43 -4.35 0.29
N LEU A 151 -10.89 -5.00 1.32
CA LEU A 151 -11.19 -6.41 1.58
C LEU A 151 -12.71 -6.64 1.74
N LYS A 152 -13.39 -5.75 2.46
CA LYS A 152 -14.86 -5.78 2.59
C LYS A 152 -15.58 -5.62 1.24
N GLU A 153 -15.13 -4.67 0.42
CA GLU A 153 -15.69 -4.43 -0.91
C GLU A 153 -15.51 -5.67 -1.81
N GLN A 154 -14.31 -6.26 -1.84
CA GLN A 154 -14.03 -7.50 -2.57
C GLN A 154 -14.91 -8.66 -2.11
N CYS A 155 -15.10 -8.85 -0.80
CA CYS A 155 -16.03 -9.85 -0.27
C CYS A 155 -17.48 -9.62 -0.74
N SER A 156 -17.89 -8.35 -0.89
CA SER A 156 -19.23 -8.00 -1.37
C SER A 156 -19.38 -8.29 -2.87
N HIS A 157 -18.35 -8.04 -3.66
CA HIS A 157 -18.31 -8.44 -5.08
C HIS A 157 -18.37 -9.96 -5.23
N LEU A 158 -17.59 -10.69 -4.43
CA LEU A 158 -17.61 -12.16 -4.43
C LEU A 158 -19.03 -12.70 -4.12
N ASP A 159 -19.71 -12.15 -3.11
CA ASP A 159 -21.10 -12.54 -2.77
C ASP A 159 -22.06 -12.34 -3.96
N GLY A 160 -21.92 -11.22 -4.68
CA GLY A 160 -22.66 -10.97 -5.91
C GLY A 160 -22.42 -12.01 -7.00
N HIS A 161 -21.16 -12.39 -7.24
CA HIS A 161 -20.80 -13.45 -8.20
C HIS A 161 -21.32 -14.83 -7.77
N VAL A 162 -21.26 -15.17 -6.48
CA VAL A 162 -21.84 -16.42 -5.95
C VAL A 162 -23.35 -16.47 -6.21
N HIS A 163 -24.07 -15.37 -5.98
CA HIS A 163 -25.52 -15.32 -6.22
C HIS A 163 -25.85 -15.52 -7.70
N ALA A 164 -25.17 -14.79 -8.60
CA ALA A 164 -25.37 -14.92 -10.04
C ALA A 164 -25.10 -16.35 -10.54
N LEU A 165 -24.07 -16.99 -10.00
CA LEU A 165 -23.68 -18.34 -10.38
C LEU A 165 -24.66 -19.42 -9.88
N LYS A 166 -25.29 -19.19 -8.72
CA LYS A 166 -26.38 -20.04 -8.22
C LYS A 166 -27.61 -19.99 -9.12
N GLU A 167 -27.92 -18.83 -9.67
CA GLU A 167 -29.04 -18.68 -10.61
C GLU A 167 -28.74 -19.31 -11.97
N ARG A 168 -27.52 -19.11 -12.48
CA ARG A 168 -27.06 -19.65 -13.76
C ARG A 168 -25.60 -20.07 -13.71
N PHE A 169 -25.39 -21.38 -13.58
CA PHE A 169 -24.05 -21.96 -13.64
C PHE A 169 -23.42 -21.74 -15.02
N THR A 170 -22.23 -21.16 -15.06
CA THR A 170 -21.39 -21.08 -16.27
C THR A 170 -19.92 -21.28 -15.92
N ASP A 171 -19.18 -22.00 -16.76
CA ASP A 171 -17.73 -22.20 -16.57
C ASP A 171 -16.97 -20.87 -16.51
N HIS A 172 -17.42 -19.87 -17.25
CA HIS A 172 -16.86 -18.53 -17.21
C HIS A 172 -17.08 -17.86 -15.84
N GLY A 173 -18.31 -17.92 -15.30
CA GLY A 173 -18.63 -17.37 -13.99
C GLY A 173 -17.87 -18.04 -12.84
N TRP A 174 -17.61 -19.35 -12.93
CA TRP A 174 -16.72 -20.04 -11.97
C TRP A 174 -15.29 -19.52 -12.01
N LYS A 175 -14.74 -19.30 -13.21
CA LYS A 175 -13.39 -18.74 -13.36
C LYS A 175 -13.31 -17.32 -12.78
N GLU A 176 -14.31 -16.48 -13.03
CA GLU A 176 -14.38 -15.14 -12.44
C GLU A 176 -14.47 -15.18 -10.91
N LEU A 177 -15.30 -16.08 -10.37
CA LEU A 177 -15.42 -16.29 -8.94
C LEU A 177 -14.07 -16.69 -8.30
N LEU A 178 -13.34 -17.61 -8.94
CA LEU A 178 -12.00 -18.02 -8.48
C LEU A 178 -11.02 -16.85 -8.51
N LEU A 179 -11.03 -16.05 -9.58
CA LEU A 179 -10.18 -14.86 -9.68
C LEU A 179 -10.48 -13.85 -8.57
N GLU A 180 -11.74 -13.60 -8.23
CA GLU A 180 -12.11 -12.71 -7.11
C GLU A 180 -11.71 -13.28 -5.75
N ALA A 181 -11.87 -14.59 -5.56
CA ALA A 181 -11.42 -15.27 -4.34
C ALA A 181 -9.90 -15.15 -4.16
N ASP A 182 -9.12 -15.31 -5.24
CA ASP A 182 -7.66 -15.12 -5.22
C ASP A 182 -7.29 -13.70 -4.77
N LYS A 183 -8.04 -12.66 -5.19
CA LYS A 183 -7.76 -11.28 -4.74
C LYS A 183 -7.97 -11.09 -3.25
N ILE A 184 -9.02 -11.71 -2.70
CA ILE A 184 -9.32 -11.67 -1.27
C ILE A 184 -8.20 -12.38 -0.48
N VAL A 185 -7.78 -13.56 -0.95
CA VAL A 185 -6.68 -14.32 -0.34
C VAL A 185 -5.39 -13.51 -0.35
N ASP A 186 -5.04 -12.87 -1.47
CA ASP A 186 -3.87 -11.99 -1.58
C ASP A 186 -3.90 -10.82 -0.60
N GLU A 187 -5.07 -10.22 -0.38
CA GLU A 187 -5.24 -9.09 0.54
C GLU A 187 -5.12 -9.56 2.00
N ILE A 188 -5.68 -10.73 2.34
CA ILE A 188 -5.52 -11.36 3.66
C ILE A 188 -4.05 -11.68 3.94
N TYR A 189 -3.32 -12.24 2.97
CA TYR A 189 -1.89 -12.48 3.12
C TYR A 189 -1.10 -11.20 3.35
N HIS A 190 -1.43 -10.11 2.66
CA HIS A 190 -0.80 -8.82 2.89
C HIS A 190 -1.07 -8.28 4.30
N LEU A 191 -2.31 -8.37 4.79
CA LEU A 191 -2.65 -7.99 6.18
C LEU A 191 -1.89 -8.85 7.20
N LYS A 192 -1.79 -10.16 6.94
CA LYS A 192 -0.98 -11.08 7.76
C LYS A 192 0.48 -10.66 7.77
N ASP A 193 1.05 -10.30 6.63
CA ASP A 193 2.45 -9.91 6.52
C ASP A 193 2.73 -8.61 7.31
N ILE A 194 1.80 -7.65 7.31
CA ILE A 194 1.88 -6.43 8.12
C ILE A 194 1.90 -6.77 9.63
N ILE A 195 0.95 -7.60 10.09
CA ILE A 195 0.90 -8.03 11.49
C ILE A 195 2.16 -8.82 11.88
N SER A 196 2.69 -9.62 10.95
CA SER A 196 3.88 -10.45 11.14
C SER A 196 5.19 -9.67 11.21
N VAL A 197 5.17 -8.35 10.94
CA VAL A 197 6.33 -7.48 11.20
C VAL A 197 6.69 -7.48 12.69
N GLY A 198 5.70 -7.64 13.57
CA GLY A 198 5.90 -7.71 15.03
C GLY A 198 5.80 -6.37 15.76
N GLU A 199 5.58 -5.28 15.03
CA GLU A 199 5.35 -3.96 15.63
C GLU A 199 3.92 -3.85 16.18
N SER A 200 3.81 -3.47 17.46
CA SER A 200 2.53 -3.42 18.19
C SER A 200 1.57 -2.39 17.59
N CYS A 201 2.08 -1.21 17.22
CA CYS A 201 1.28 -0.13 16.64
C CYS A 201 0.64 -0.52 15.29
N LEU A 202 1.38 -1.22 14.43
CA LEU A 202 0.87 -1.71 13.14
C LEU A 202 -0.18 -2.79 13.35
N SER A 203 0.10 -3.72 14.26
CA SER A 203 -0.82 -4.82 14.61
C SER A 203 -2.14 -4.27 15.17
N GLU A 204 -2.06 -3.28 16.05
CA GLU A 204 -3.22 -2.60 16.62
C GLU A 204 -4.03 -1.86 15.55
N ALA A 205 -3.38 -1.10 14.67
CA ALA A 205 -4.05 -0.37 13.59
C ALA A 205 -4.83 -1.32 12.65
N VAL A 206 -4.23 -2.45 12.29
CA VAL A 206 -4.89 -3.48 11.46
C VAL A 206 -6.02 -4.16 12.23
N ALA A 207 -5.80 -4.57 13.49
CA ALA A 207 -6.81 -5.23 14.31
C ALA A 207 -8.05 -4.35 14.54
N LEU A 208 -7.85 -3.08 14.90
CA LEU A 208 -8.94 -2.12 15.05
C LEU A 208 -9.70 -1.91 13.73
N SER A 209 -8.99 -1.83 12.61
CA SER A 209 -9.61 -1.72 11.30
C SER A 209 -10.47 -2.95 10.97
N LEU A 210 -9.96 -4.16 11.21
CA LEU A 210 -10.71 -5.42 11.05
C LEU A 210 -11.96 -5.47 11.91
N LEU A 211 -11.85 -5.06 13.18
CA LEU A 211 -12.97 -5.00 14.11
C LEU A 211 -14.07 -4.06 13.59
N ASN A 212 -13.69 -2.83 13.23
CA ASN A 212 -14.62 -1.77 12.86
C ASN A 212 -15.30 -2.00 11.51
N PHE A 213 -14.54 -2.46 10.50
CA PHE A 213 -15.05 -2.54 9.13
C PHE A 213 -15.60 -3.91 8.73
N LEU A 214 -15.17 -4.99 9.38
CA LEU A 214 -15.62 -6.36 9.07
C LEU A 214 -16.38 -6.99 10.24
N ILE A 215 -15.74 -7.15 11.40
CA ILE A 215 -16.28 -8.00 12.48
C ILE A 215 -17.56 -7.40 13.08
N PHE A 216 -17.53 -6.15 13.55
CA PHE A 216 -18.72 -5.53 14.15
C PHE A 216 -19.90 -5.40 13.17
N PRO A 217 -19.71 -5.01 11.90
CA PRO A 217 -20.80 -5.04 10.92
C PRO A 217 -21.43 -6.42 10.73
N ILE A 218 -20.61 -7.48 10.65
CA ILE A 218 -21.09 -8.86 10.51
C ILE A 218 -21.87 -9.28 11.76
N LEU A 219 -21.30 -9.08 12.96
CA LEU A 219 -21.95 -9.41 14.23
C LEU A 219 -23.29 -8.68 14.37
N ARG A 220 -23.34 -7.38 14.02
CA ARG A 220 -24.58 -6.60 14.07
C ARG A 220 -25.63 -7.15 13.11
N ARG A 221 -25.24 -7.61 11.91
CA ARG A 221 -26.15 -8.24 10.95
C ARG A 221 -26.69 -9.56 11.50
N LEU A 222 -25.81 -10.43 12.02
CA LEU A 222 -26.18 -11.72 12.59
C LEU A 222 -27.15 -11.58 13.77
N LEU A 223 -26.87 -10.63 14.68
CA LEU A 223 -27.73 -10.35 15.84
C LEU A 223 -29.12 -9.83 15.45
N LYS A 224 -29.22 -9.04 14.37
CA LYS A 224 -30.52 -8.56 13.86
C LYS A 224 -31.35 -9.69 13.25
N THR A 225 -30.74 -10.60 12.50
CA THR A 225 -31.45 -11.74 11.88
C THR A 225 -32.10 -12.65 12.95
N GLN A 226 -31.43 -12.87 14.07
CA GLN A 226 -31.97 -13.66 15.19
C GLN A 226 -33.22 -13.01 15.82
N GLN A 227 -33.30 -11.68 15.85
CA GLN A 227 -34.48 -10.98 16.39
C GLN A 227 -35.68 -11.02 15.43
N SER A 228 -35.46 -11.02 14.11
CA SER A 228 -36.56 -11.11 13.13
C SER A 228 -37.18 -12.51 13.05
N ASP A 229 -36.39 -13.57 13.27
CA ASP A 229 -36.92 -14.94 13.27
C ASP A 229 -37.70 -15.24 14.57
N GLY A 230 -37.36 -14.59 15.68
CA GLY A 230 -38.08 -14.70 16.95
C GLY A 230 -39.45 -14.00 16.99
N SER A 231 -39.67 -12.96 16.19
CA SER A 231 -40.95 -12.23 16.17
C SER A 231 -42.04 -12.89 15.31
N ASN A 232 -41.70 -13.90 14.49
CA ASN A 232 -42.68 -14.66 13.70
C ASN A 232 -43.25 -15.88 14.44
N LEU A 233 -42.78 -16.20 15.65
CA LEU A 233 -43.28 -17.33 16.45
C LEU A 233 -44.38 -16.96 17.47
N SER A 234 -44.71 -15.68 17.66
CA SER A 234 -45.66 -15.25 18.72
C SER A 234 -47.11 -15.04 18.27
N VAL A 235 -47.48 -15.37 17.03
CA VAL A 235 -48.85 -15.13 16.50
C VAL A 235 -49.69 -16.41 16.37
N VAL A 236 -49.17 -17.59 16.70
CA VAL A 236 -49.95 -18.85 16.65
C VAL A 236 -50.25 -19.38 18.05
N THR A 237 -51.10 -18.68 18.79
CA THR A 237 -52.02 -19.28 19.76
C THR A 237 -53.20 -18.32 20.01
N SER A 238 -54.31 -18.59 19.34
CA SER A 238 -55.66 -18.16 19.72
C SER A 238 -56.62 -19.27 19.33
#